data_AF-A0A3B8P514-F1
#
_entry.id   AF-A0A3B8P514-F1
#
_cell.length_a   1.000
_cell.length_b   1.000
_cell.length_c   1.000
_cell.angle_alpha   90.00
_cell.angle_beta   90.00
_cell.angle_gamma   90.00
#
_symmetry.space_group_name_H-M   'P 1'
#
loop_
_entity.id
_entity.type
_entity.pdbx_description
1 polymer ?
#
loop_
_entity_poly.entity_id
_entity_poly.type
_entity_poly.pdbx_seq_one_letter_code
_entity_poly.pdbx_strand_id
1 'polypeptide(L)' 'RRALFVVSTFGDGEAPDSARGFERKVLGQPWALNELNYALLALGDRQYPHFCGFARRLQAWLGE' A
#
# COMPACT_ATOMS: atom_id res chain seq x y z
N ARG A 1 11.73 5.03 -13.74
CA ARG A 1 10.80 6.09 -13.22
C ARG A 1 10.90 6.15 -11.70
N ARG A 2 10.42 7.22 -11.01
CA ARG A 2 10.48 7.33 -9.55
C ARG A 2 9.11 7.68 -8.95
N ALA A 3 8.71 6.98 -7.88
CA ALA A 3 7.50 7.27 -7.12
C ALA A 3 7.76 7.20 -5.60
N LEU A 4 7.07 8.03 -4.84
CA LEU A 4 7.03 7.95 -3.38
C LEU A 4 5.60 7.69 -2.96
N PHE A 5 5.39 6.61 -2.22
CA PHE A 5 4.10 6.25 -1.65
C PHE A 5 4.11 6.62 -0.16
N VAL A 6 3.21 7.50 0.25
CA VAL A 6 2.97 7.82 1.66
C VAL A 6 1.54 7.39 1.96
N VAL A 7 1.39 6.33 2.75
CA VAL A 7 0.07 5.70 2.98
C VAL A 7 -0.17 5.47 4.45
N SER A 8 -1.37 5.81 4.90
CA SER A 8 -1.88 5.42 6.21
C SER A 8 -2.63 4.10 6.13
N THR A 9 -2.78 3.45 7.29
CA THR A 9 -3.62 2.26 7.45
C THR A 9 -4.78 2.62 8.39
N PHE A 10 -5.97 2.13 8.09
CA PHE A 10 -7.19 2.42 8.85
C PHE A 10 -7.79 1.16 9.44
N GLY A 11 -8.49 1.29 10.58
CA GLY A 11 -9.17 0.18 11.23
C GLY A 11 -8.23 -0.99 11.51
N ASP A 12 -8.62 -2.18 11.03
CA ASP A 12 -7.89 -3.43 11.26
C ASP A 12 -6.93 -3.77 10.11
N GLY A 13 -6.17 -2.78 9.62
CA GLY A 13 -5.22 -3.01 8.53
C GLY A 13 -5.74 -2.67 7.13
N GLU A 14 -6.84 -1.95 7.02
CA GLU A 14 -7.51 -1.60 5.77
C GLU A 14 -6.94 -0.33 5.12
N ALA A 15 -7.20 -0.16 3.82
CA ALA A 15 -6.92 1.09 3.15
C ALA A 15 -7.85 2.21 3.65
N PRO A 16 -7.35 3.45 3.81
CA PRO A 16 -8.21 4.60 4.07
C PRO A 16 -9.19 4.82 2.92
N ASP A 17 -10.29 5.52 3.19
CA ASP A 17 -11.38 5.80 2.24
C ASP A 17 -10.89 6.33 0.90
N SER A 18 -9.93 7.26 0.94
CA SER A 18 -9.30 7.85 -0.24
C SER A 18 -8.51 6.84 -1.07
N ALA A 19 -8.01 5.76 -0.48
CA ALA A 19 -7.20 4.73 -1.12
C ALA A 19 -7.97 3.43 -1.43
N ARG A 20 -9.19 3.22 -0.90
CA ARG A 20 -10.00 2.01 -1.19
C ARG A 20 -10.29 1.83 -2.68
N GLY A 21 -10.51 2.93 -3.41
CA GLY A 21 -10.71 2.88 -4.85
C GLY A 21 -9.48 2.36 -5.60
N PHE A 22 -8.29 2.78 -5.15
CA PHE A 22 -7.01 2.31 -5.67
C PHE A 22 -6.79 0.84 -5.33
N GLU A 23 -7.00 0.44 -4.07
CA GLU A 23 -6.84 -0.96 -3.65
C GLU A 23 -7.70 -1.91 -4.48
N ARG A 24 -8.98 -1.62 -4.68
CA ARG A 24 -9.87 -2.51 -5.45
C ARG A 24 -9.53 -2.59 -6.93
N LYS A 25 -9.12 -1.49 -7.55
CA LYS A 25 -8.97 -1.39 -9.01
C LYS A 25 -7.55 -1.67 -9.50
N VAL A 26 -6.56 -1.34 -8.69
CA VAL A 26 -5.15 -1.31 -9.10
C VAL A 26 -4.37 -2.46 -8.49
N LEU A 27 -4.51 -2.69 -7.17
CA LEU A 27 -3.81 -3.80 -6.49
C LEU A 27 -4.32 -5.19 -6.93
N GLY A 28 -5.50 -5.29 -7.54
CA GLY A 28 -6.08 -6.54 -8.05
C GLY A 28 -5.68 -6.91 -9.49
N GLN A 29 -4.71 -6.21 -10.09
CA GLN A 29 -4.27 -6.45 -11.47
C GLN A 29 -2.73 -6.57 -11.49
N PRO A 30 -2.16 -7.47 -12.30
CA PRO A 30 -0.72 -7.59 -12.46
C PRO A 30 -0.22 -6.49 -13.41
N TRP A 31 0.45 -5.48 -12.87
CA TRP A 31 1.05 -4.41 -13.65
C TRP A 31 2.55 -4.63 -13.77
N ALA A 32 3.12 -4.42 -14.96
CA ALA A 32 4.57 -4.46 -15.14
C ALA A 32 5.20 -3.18 -14.54
N LEU A 33 5.63 -3.26 -13.28
CA LEU A 33 6.25 -2.15 -12.54
C LEU A 33 7.78 -2.28 -12.41
N ASN A 34 8.37 -3.16 -13.20
CA ASN A 34 9.77 -3.59 -13.16
C ASN A 34 10.78 -2.42 -13.25
N GLU A 35 10.39 -1.31 -13.90
CA GLU A 35 11.23 -0.12 -14.10
C GLU A 35 10.90 1.04 -13.12
N LEU A 36 10.01 0.80 -12.16
CA LEU A 36 9.61 1.77 -11.15
C LEU A 36 10.52 1.66 -9.94
N ASN A 37 11.42 2.64 -9.78
CA ASN A 37 12.08 2.85 -8.49
C ASN A 37 11.07 3.50 -7.54
N TYR A 38 10.83 2.90 -6.39
CA TYR A 38 9.88 3.46 -5.43
C TYR A 38 10.44 3.51 -4.02
N ALA A 39 9.87 4.39 -3.22
CA ALA A 39 9.98 4.38 -1.77
C ALA A 39 8.57 4.34 -1.16
N LEU A 40 8.42 3.67 -0.03
CA LEU A 40 7.16 3.52 0.69
C LEU A 40 7.34 3.96 2.14
N LEU A 41 6.58 4.98 2.55
CA LEU A 41 6.42 5.39 3.94
C LEU A 41 5.05 4.94 4.44
N ALA A 42 5.06 3.99 5.37
CA ALA A 42 3.87 3.46 6.01
C ALA A 42 3.57 4.19 7.32
N LEU A 43 2.37 4.74 7.44
CA LEU A 43 1.85 5.36 8.66
C LEU A 43 0.85 4.41 9.32
N GLY A 44 1.16 3.97 10.54
CA GLY A 44 0.30 3.05 11.30
C GLY A 44 0.65 3.06 12.78
N ASP A 45 -0.13 2.33 13.57
CA ASP A 45 0.01 2.23 15.02
C ASP A 45 0.23 0.76 15.43
N ARG A 46 1.26 0.53 16.25
CA ARG A 46 1.66 -0.80 16.73
C ARG A 46 0.69 -1.40 17.76
N GLN A 47 -0.24 -0.60 18.29
CA GLN A 47 -1.31 -1.10 19.15
C GLN A 47 -2.31 -1.98 18.41
N TYR A 48 -2.37 -1.87 17.08
CA TYR A 48 -3.26 -2.69 16.26
C TYR A 48 -2.57 -3.99 15.83
N PRO A 49 -3.28 -5.13 15.82
CA PRO A 49 -2.73 -6.40 15.37
C PRO A 49 -2.16 -6.32 13.94
N HIS A 50 -2.85 -5.57 13.08
CA HIS A 50 -2.47 -5.38 11.69
C HIS A 50 -1.68 -4.08 11.47
N PHE A 51 -0.54 -3.96 12.17
CA PHE A 51 0.38 -2.83 12.00
C PHE A 51 0.80 -2.63 10.54
N CYS A 52 0.46 -1.47 9.98
CA CYS A 52 0.69 -1.07 8.59
C CYS A 52 0.11 -2.06 7.54
N GLY A 53 -1.00 -2.74 7.85
CA GLY A 53 -1.60 -3.79 7.00
C GLY A 53 -1.77 -3.39 5.53
N PHE A 54 -2.33 -2.21 5.25
CA PHE A 54 -2.51 -1.73 3.87
C PHE A 54 -1.17 -1.48 3.17
N ALA A 55 -0.24 -0.80 3.84
CA ALA A 55 1.08 -0.52 3.29
C ALA A 55 1.84 -1.82 2.95
N ARG A 56 1.69 -2.86 3.76
CA ARG A 56 2.32 -4.17 3.52
C ARG A 56 1.75 -4.86 2.27
N ARG A 57 0.43 -4.78 2.04
CA ARG A 57 -0.18 -5.27 0.79
C ARG A 57 0.30 -4.49 -0.43
N LEU A 58 0.37 -3.17 -0.31
CA LEU A 58 0.91 -2.31 -1.37
C LEU A 58 2.38 -2.64 -1.67
N GLN A 59 3.21 -2.86 -0.65
CA GLN A 59 4.61 -3.25 -0.81
C GLN A 59 4.75 -4.60 -1.53
N ALA A 60 3.92 -5.58 -1.16
CA ALA A 60 3.94 -6.90 -1.80
C ALA A 60 3.63 -6.78 -3.30
N TRP A 61 2.56 -6.06 -3.66
CA TRP A 61 2.20 -5.83 -5.05
C TRP A 61 3.23 -5.01 -5.84
N LEU A 62 3.90 -4.03 -5.21
CA LEU A 62 5.00 -3.28 -5.85
C LEU A 62 6.27 -4.13 -6.05
N GLY A 63 6.37 -5.27 -5.37
CA GLY A 63 7.50 -6.19 -5.45
C GLY A 63 7.24 -7.44 -6.30
N GLU A 64 6.02 -7.63 -6.79
CA GLU A 64 5.68 -8.62 -7.84
C GLU A 64 6.15 -8.14 -9.22
#